data_AF-A0A1V9VVV1-F1
#
_entry.id   AF-A0A1V9VVV1-F1
#
_cell.length_a   1.000
_cell.length_b   1.000
_cell.length_c   1.000
_cell.angle_alpha   90.00
_cell.angle_beta   90.00
_cell.angle_gamma   90.00
#
_symmetry.space_group_name_H-M   'P 1'
#
loop_
_entity.id
_entity.type
_entity.pdbx_description
1 polymer ?
#
loop_
_entity_poly.entity_id
_entity_poly.type
_entity_poly.pdbx_seq_one_letter_code
_entity_poly.pdbx_strand_id
1 'polypeptide(L)'
;MAEVEWLSIGPCAEKFELEVPRLRTWCDKGLVEFDKRSTGRWIPVTEFPKIEKIKEIFARGGNITFADVKEELIKDNLFRELKTNTEEEKKVQEMAATMEKAFKKTGATEFFSAIASEFSSLRQEVNTLTRLIEQQNQVQGQLLLEDKTRMDKLEQDNEALKGLVQQFVSADKDLKDTFVTFMKERELDQKNHDKLVAKLDQVESQLSATNQRKSIFSKLFGKK
;
A
#
# COMPACT_ATOMS: atom_id res chain seq x y z
N MET A 1 -1.18 9.84 -8.79
CA MET A 1 0.25 9.46 -8.87
C MET A 1 0.55 8.65 -7.63
N ALA A 2 0.99 7.39 -7.77
CA ALA A 2 1.26 6.55 -6.60
C ALA A 2 2.42 7.15 -5.81
N GLU A 3 2.21 7.38 -4.51
CA GLU A 3 3.24 7.88 -3.62
C GLU A 3 4.31 6.79 -3.47
N VAL A 4 5.52 7.04 -3.98
CA VAL A 4 6.62 6.08 -3.89
C VAL A 4 7.07 6.06 -2.44
N GLU A 5 6.90 4.93 -1.77
CA GLU A 5 7.37 4.72 -0.41
C GLU A 5 8.92 4.69 -0.36
N TRP A 6 9.51 5.33 0.65
CA TRP A 6 10.96 5.42 0.85
C TRP A 6 11.34 4.79 2.18
N LEU A 7 12.30 3.87 2.15
CA LEU A 7 12.85 3.26 3.36
C LEU A 7 14.27 3.74 3.62
N SER A 8 14.58 4.02 4.88
CA SER A 8 15.96 4.33 5.27
C SER A 8 16.85 3.09 5.09
N ILE A 9 18.14 3.32 4.84
CA ILE A 9 19.08 2.25 4.49
C ILE A 9 19.19 1.12 5.53
N GLY A 10 18.96 1.40 6.82
CA GLY A 10 19.02 0.39 7.88
C GLY A 10 17.92 -0.66 7.74
N PRO A 11 16.63 -0.28 7.84
CA PRO A 11 15.50 -1.16 7.57
C PRO A 11 15.56 -1.84 6.19
N CYS A 12 16.05 -1.14 5.16
CA CYS A 12 16.24 -1.73 3.84
C CYS A 12 17.30 -2.86 3.86
N ALA A 13 18.45 -2.63 4.50
CA ALA A 13 19.49 -3.64 4.63
C ALA A 13 19.02 -4.86 5.43
N GLU A 14 18.27 -4.64 6.51
CA GLU A 14 17.66 -5.71 7.31
C GLU A 14 16.68 -6.56 6.48
N LYS A 15 15.78 -5.90 5.73
CA LYS A 15 14.82 -6.58 4.85
C LYS A 15 15.48 -7.51 3.84
N PHE A 16 16.65 -7.13 3.32
CA PHE A 16 17.39 -7.92 2.34
C PHE A 16 18.51 -8.74 2.95
N GLU A 17 18.60 -8.87 4.28
CA GLU A 17 19.66 -9.64 4.95
C GLU A 17 21.07 -9.22 4.48
N LEU A 18 21.29 -7.91 4.33
CA LEU A 18 22.55 -7.31 3.90
C LEU A 18 23.18 -6.52 5.04
N GLU A 19 24.50 -6.49 5.08
CA GLU A 19 25.20 -5.53 5.93
C GLU A 19 25.02 -4.11 5.38
N VAL A 20 24.73 -3.16 6.27
CA VAL A 20 24.55 -1.74 5.89
C VAL A 20 25.75 -1.18 5.09
N PRO A 21 27.03 -1.46 5.43
CA PRO A 21 28.17 -1.04 4.62
C PRO A 21 28.15 -1.59 3.19
N ARG A 22 27.66 -2.81 2.99
CA ARG A 22 27.55 -3.43 1.67
C ARG A 22 26.51 -2.72 0.81
N LEU A 23 25.33 -2.45 1.38
CA LEU A 23 24.28 -1.70 0.68
C LEU A 23 24.71 -0.25 0.39
N ARG A 24 25.45 0.39 1.31
CA ARG A 24 26.07 1.70 1.05
C ARG A 24 27.02 1.67 -0.14
N THR A 25 27.84 0.63 -0.24
CA THR A 25 28.76 0.46 -1.37
C THR A 25 28.00 0.33 -2.70
N TRP A 26 26.88 -0.39 -2.72
CA TRP A 26 26.05 -0.51 -3.92
C TRP A 26 25.42 0.83 -4.33
N CYS A 27 24.96 1.62 -3.37
CA CYS A 27 24.52 2.99 -3.60
C CYS A 27 25.66 3.85 -4.19
N ASP A 28 26.85 3.82 -3.59
CA ASP A 28 28.00 4.62 -4.02
C ASP A 28 28.54 4.20 -5.40
N LYS A 29 28.37 2.92 -5.76
CA LYS A 29 28.71 2.42 -7.10
C LYS A 29 27.61 2.66 -8.13
N GLY A 30 26.48 3.26 -7.74
CA GLY A 30 25.36 3.53 -8.62
C GLY A 30 24.64 2.27 -9.10
N LEU A 31 24.64 1.20 -8.28
CA LEU A 31 23.85 0.00 -8.54
C LEU A 31 22.42 0.12 -8.01
N VAL A 32 22.24 0.91 -6.95
CA VAL A 32 20.96 1.14 -6.28
C VAL A 32 20.76 2.65 -6.16
N GLU A 33 19.63 3.13 -6.63
CA GLU A 33 19.25 4.53 -6.49
C GLU A 33 18.88 4.85 -5.05
N PHE A 34 19.23 6.05 -4.63
CA PHE A 34 18.91 6.53 -3.30
C PHE A 34 18.77 8.04 -3.30
N ASP A 35 17.98 8.53 -2.36
CA ASP A 35 17.90 9.94 -2.01
C ASP A 35 18.73 10.18 -0.73
N LYS A 36 19.53 11.25 -0.74
CA LYS A 36 20.35 11.64 0.40
C LYS A 36 19.60 12.70 1.20
N ARG A 37 19.01 12.30 2.33
CA ARG A 37 18.33 13.21 3.25
C ARG A 37 19.16 13.36 4.52
N SER A 38 19.75 14.54 4.70
CA SER A 38 20.69 14.83 5.80
C SER A 38 21.88 13.84 5.80
N THR A 39 22.05 13.06 6.87
CA THR A 39 23.11 12.08 7.05
C THR A 39 22.73 10.66 6.58
N GLY A 40 21.45 10.44 6.25
CA GLY A 40 20.90 9.14 5.85
C GLY A 40 20.71 8.98 4.34
N ARG A 41 20.77 7.73 3.87
CA ARG A 41 20.33 7.34 2.53
C ARG A 41 18.95 6.70 2.63
N TRP A 42 18.05 7.11 1.76
CA TRP A 42 16.69 6.61 1.63
C TRP A 42 16.54 5.95 0.27
N ILE A 43 16.06 4.71 0.26
CA ILE A 43 15.94 3.89 -0.93
C ILE A 43 14.45 3.75 -1.25
N PRO A 44 14.03 4.06 -2.49
CA PRO A 44 12.63 3.90 -2.87
C PRO A 44 12.29 2.41 -3.01
N VAL A 45 11.07 2.03 -2.68
CA VAL A 45 10.62 0.63 -2.77
C VAL A 45 10.69 0.08 -4.21
N THR A 46 10.68 0.95 -5.22
CA THR A 46 10.88 0.57 -6.64
C THR A 46 12.25 -0.07 -6.92
N GLU A 47 13.27 0.21 -6.11
CA GLU A 47 14.62 -0.38 -6.27
C GLU A 47 14.75 -1.78 -5.65
N PHE A 48 13.72 -2.27 -4.94
CA PHE A 48 13.78 -3.54 -4.22
C PHE A 48 14.03 -4.76 -5.12
N PRO A 49 13.35 -4.92 -6.26
CA PRO A 49 13.64 -6.00 -7.20
C PRO A 49 15.09 -5.97 -7.71
N LYS A 50 15.67 -4.77 -7.85
CA LYS A 50 17.05 -4.58 -8.30
C LYS A 50 18.04 -5.04 -7.21
N ILE A 51 17.75 -4.73 -5.94
CA ILE A 51 18.55 -5.18 -4.79
C ILE A 51 18.55 -6.72 -4.69
N GLU A 52 17.39 -7.36 -4.85
CA GLU A 52 17.30 -8.83 -4.90
C GLU A 52 18.13 -9.40 -6.05
N LYS A 53 18.07 -8.77 -7.22
CA LYS A 53 18.82 -9.23 -8.38
C LYS A 53 20.32 -9.11 -8.19
N ILE A 54 20.79 -7.98 -7.64
CA ILE A 54 22.20 -7.78 -7.30
C ILE A 54 22.68 -8.87 -6.32
N LYS A 55 21.85 -9.23 -5.33
CA LYS A 55 22.13 -10.35 -4.42
C LYS A 55 22.30 -11.66 -5.17
N GLU A 56 21.37 -12.00 -6.06
CA GLU A 56 21.45 -13.23 -6.87
C GLU A 56 22.76 -13.28 -7.69
N ILE A 57 23.11 -12.18 -8.35
CA ILE A 57 24.31 -12.11 -9.19
C ILE A 57 25.56 -12.38 -8.34
N PHE A 58 25.70 -11.70 -7.19
CA PHE A 58 26.82 -11.95 -6.28
C PHE A 58 26.80 -13.35 -5.65
N ALA A 59 25.63 -13.98 -5.49
CA ALA A 59 25.50 -15.33 -4.94
C ALA A 59 25.92 -16.44 -5.92
N ARG A 60 25.94 -16.18 -7.23
CA ARG A 60 26.39 -17.14 -8.26
C ARG A 60 27.87 -17.53 -8.13
N GLY A 61 28.66 -16.75 -7.39
CA GLY A 61 30.09 -17.02 -7.15
C GLY A 61 30.98 -16.65 -8.33
N GLY A 62 32.30 -16.63 -8.09
CA GLY A 62 33.31 -16.11 -9.03
C GLY A 62 33.76 -14.70 -8.68
N ASN A 63 34.82 -14.22 -9.35
CA ASN A 63 35.34 -12.85 -9.17
C ASN A 63 34.45 -11.81 -9.88
N ILE A 64 33.17 -11.78 -9.50
CA ILE A 64 32.17 -10.86 -10.06
C ILE A 64 32.48 -9.46 -9.57
N THR A 65 32.67 -8.54 -10.51
CA THR A 65 32.92 -7.13 -10.24
C THR A 65 31.61 -6.33 -10.28
N PHE A 66 31.63 -5.11 -9.73
CA PHE A 66 30.47 -4.21 -9.84
C PHE A 66 30.13 -3.82 -11.29
N ALA A 67 31.09 -3.90 -12.21
CA ALA A 67 30.85 -3.63 -13.63
C ALA A 67 30.02 -4.75 -14.28
N ASP A 68 30.33 -6.00 -13.95
CA ASP A 68 29.59 -7.18 -14.43
C ASP A 68 28.14 -7.14 -13.96
N VAL A 69 27.91 -6.73 -12.70
CA VAL A 69 26.55 -6.53 -12.17
C VAL A 69 25.79 -5.46 -12.95
N LYS A 70 26.43 -4.33 -13.30
CA LYS A 70 25.76 -3.29 -14.12
C LYS A 70 25.37 -3.83 -15.48
N GLU A 71 26.27 -4.57 -16.12
CA GLU A 71 26.02 -5.13 -17.45
C GLU A 71 24.86 -6.14 -17.42
N GLU A 72 24.82 -7.03 -16.43
CA GLU A 72 23.71 -7.97 -16.25
C GLU A 72 22.37 -7.26 -16.00
N LEU A 73 22.35 -6.23 -15.14
CA LEU A 73 21.13 -5.44 -14.88
C LEU A 73 20.61 -4.74 -16.14
N ILE A 74 21.53 -4.21 -16.98
CA ILE A 74 21.17 -3.58 -18.26
C ILE A 74 20.61 -4.62 -19.24
N LYS A 75 21.27 -5.78 -19.36
CA LYS A 75 20.80 -6.88 -20.23
C LYS A 75 19.41 -7.37 -19.83
N ASP A 76 19.16 -7.53 -18.53
CA ASP A 76 17.86 -7.97 -18.03
C ASP A 76 16.76 -6.94 -18.30
N ASN A 77 17.04 -5.65 -18.15
CA ASN A 77 16.08 -4.59 -18.49
C ASN A 77 15.75 -4.58 -19.99
N LEU A 78 16.78 -4.61 -20.85
CA LEU A 78 16.59 -4.68 -22.30
C LEU A 78 15.81 -5.93 -22.72
N PHE A 79 16.08 -7.08 -22.10
CA PHE A 79 15.37 -8.32 -22.38
C PHE A 79 13.89 -8.25 -21.98
N ARG A 80 13.58 -7.63 -20.84
CA ARG A 80 12.19 -7.40 -20.41
C ARG A 80 11.47 -6.47 -21.37
N GLU A 81 12.08 -5.36 -21.76
CA GLU A 81 11.51 -4.42 -22.75
C GLU A 81 11.24 -5.13 -24.08
N LEU A 82 12.20 -5.89 -24.60
CA LEU A 82 12.01 -6.67 -25.83
C LEU A 82 10.87 -7.68 -25.71
N LYS A 83 10.74 -8.36 -24.57
CA LYS A 83 9.67 -9.34 -24.34
C LYS A 83 8.29 -8.66 -24.28
N THR A 84 8.19 -7.52 -23.60
CA THR A 84 6.95 -6.72 -23.54
C THR A 84 6.56 -6.23 -24.93
N ASN A 85 7.50 -5.68 -25.68
CA ASN A 85 7.27 -5.22 -27.05
C ASN A 85 6.84 -6.38 -27.97
N THR A 86 7.48 -7.55 -27.85
CA THR A 86 7.11 -8.74 -28.64
C THR A 86 5.68 -9.20 -28.32
N GLU A 87 5.27 -9.14 -27.05
CA GLU A 87 3.92 -9.51 -26.63
C GLU A 87 2.88 -8.51 -27.13
N GLU A 88 3.18 -7.22 -27.08
CA GLU A 88 2.34 -6.16 -27.64
C GLU A 88 2.21 -6.30 -29.16
N GLU A 89 3.31 -6.55 -29.87
CA GLU A 89 3.32 -6.81 -31.31
C GLU A 89 2.48 -8.03 -31.66
N LYS A 90 2.57 -9.12 -30.89
CA LYS A 90 1.73 -10.32 -31.08
C LYS A 90 0.25 -10.01 -30.90
N LYS A 91 -0.13 -9.25 -29.87
CA LYS A 91 -1.52 -8.84 -29.65
C LYS A 91 -2.03 -7.97 -30.79
N VAL A 92 -1.22 -7.05 -31.30
CA VAL A 92 -1.54 -6.24 -32.48
C VAL A 92 -1.73 -7.13 -33.71
N GLN A 93 -0.86 -8.13 -33.91
CA GLN A 93 -0.99 -9.08 -35.02
C GLN A 93 -2.24 -9.97 -34.91
N GLU A 94 -2.56 -10.48 -33.72
CA GLU A 94 -3.77 -11.26 -33.48
C GLU A 94 -5.04 -10.43 -33.69
N MET A 95 -5.02 -9.18 -33.23
CA MET A 95 -6.11 -8.22 -33.47
C MET A 95 -6.26 -7.92 -34.95
N ALA A 96 -5.16 -7.66 -35.67
CA ALA A 96 -5.16 -7.43 -37.11
C ALA A 96 -5.71 -8.64 -37.87
N ALA A 97 -5.31 -9.86 -37.53
CA ALA A 97 -5.82 -11.08 -38.15
C ALA A 97 -7.31 -11.30 -37.89
N THR A 98 -7.78 -10.94 -36.69
CA THR A 98 -9.20 -11.02 -36.33
C THR A 98 -10.02 -9.99 -37.09
N MET A 99 -9.52 -8.75 -37.20
CA MET A 99 -10.14 -7.69 -38.00
C MET A 99 -10.15 -8.05 -39.49
N GLU A 100 -9.08 -8.63 -40.02
CA GLU A 100 -9.01 -9.06 -41.42
C GLU A 100 -10.04 -10.17 -41.71
N LYS A 101 -10.20 -11.14 -40.79
CA LYS A 101 -11.24 -12.18 -40.91
C LYS A 101 -12.65 -11.59 -40.85
N ALA A 102 -12.90 -10.64 -39.95
CA ALA A 102 -14.17 -9.95 -39.87
C ALA A 102 -14.46 -9.14 -41.16
N PHE A 103 -13.47 -8.38 -41.62
CA PHE A 103 -13.52 -7.62 -42.86
C PHE A 103 -13.79 -8.48 -44.10
N LYS A 104 -13.15 -9.66 -44.20
CA LYS A 104 -13.39 -10.62 -45.29
C LYS A 104 -14.80 -11.25 -45.21
N LYS A 105 -15.38 -11.38 -44.02
CA LYS A 105 -16.67 -12.04 -43.80
C LYS A 105 -17.86 -11.12 -44.05
N THR A 106 -17.77 -9.85 -43.67
CA THR A 106 -18.87 -8.87 -43.77
C THR A 106 -18.61 -7.78 -44.81
N GLY A 107 -17.41 -7.73 -45.40
CA GLY A 107 -17.00 -6.62 -46.25
C GLY A 107 -16.75 -5.32 -45.47
N ALA A 108 -16.09 -4.37 -46.12
CA ALA A 108 -15.63 -3.13 -45.51
C ALA A 108 -16.76 -2.30 -44.90
N THR A 109 -17.81 -2.07 -45.69
CA THR A 109 -18.89 -1.13 -45.34
C THR A 109 -19.69 -1.60 -44.14
N GLU A 110 -20.04 -2.88 -44.07
CA GLU A 110 -20.81 -3.46 -42.96
C GLU A 110 -19.97 -3.56 -41.70
N PHE A 111 -18.68 -3.89 -41.84
CA PHE A 111 -17.73 -3.90 -40.71
C PHE A 111 -17.56 -2.51 -40.08
N PHE A 112 -17.31 -1.48 -40.89
CA PHE A 112 -17.20 -0.11 -40.37
C PHE A 112 -18.53 0.43 -39.83
N SER A 113 -19.67 0.03 -40.40
CA SER A 113 -20.99 0.39 -39.86
C SER A 113 -21.25 -0.26 -38.50
N ALA A 114 -20.87 -1.53 -38.33
CA ALA A 114 -20.95 -2.22 -37.05
C ALA A 114 -20.06 -1.55 -35.99
N ILE A 115 -18.81 -1.21 -36.35
CA ILE A 115 -17.91 -0.45 -35.45
C ILE A 115 -18.52 0.90 -35.07
N ALA A 116 -19.09 1.63 -36.03
CA ALA A 116 -19.70 2.94 -35.76
C ALA A 116 -20.90 2.82 -34.80
N SER A 117 -21.71 1.77 -34.96
CA SER A 117 -22.83 1.47 -34.06
C SER A 117 -22.35 1.15 -32.64
N GLU A 118 -21.38 0.24 -32.51
CA GLU A 118 -20.79 -0.11 -31.22
C GLU A 118 -20.12 1.09 -30.54
N PHE A 119 -19.41 1.92 -31.32
CA PHE A 119 -18.79 3.14 -30.81
C PHE A 119 -19.83 4.16 -30.32
N SER A 120 -20.96 4.28 -31.01
CA SER A 120 -22.08 5.11 -30.57
C SER A 120 -22.68 4.59 -29.27
N SER A 121 -22.85 3.26 -29.13
CA SER A 121 -23.32 2.63 -27.88
C SER A 121 -22.37 2.89 -26.72
N LEU A 122 -21.07 2.63 -26.91
CA LEU A 122 -20.04 2.89 -25.90
C LEU A 122 -20.03 4.36 -25.47
N ARG A 123 -20.19 5.30 -26.41
CA ARG A 123 -20.26 6.72 -26.07
C ARG A 123 -21.48 7.05 -25.21
N GLN A 124 -22.63 6.44 -25.47
CA GLN A 124 -23.83 6.61 -24.64
C GLN A 124 -23.65 6.00 -23.24
N GLU A 125 -23.02 4.84 -23.14
CA GLU A 125 -22.70 4.20 -21.87
C GLU A 125 -21.74 5.05 -21.04
N VAL A 126 -20.67 5.57 -21.65
CA VAL A 126 -19.71 6.46 -20.99
C VAL A 126 -20.39 7.75 -20.50
N ASN A 127 -21.26 8.35 -21.30
CA ASN A 127 -22.02 9.53 -20.87
C ASN A 127 -22.95 9.21 -19.69
N THR A 128 -23.56 8.02 -19.69
CA THR A 128 -24.43 7.56 -18.60
C THR A 128 -23.63 7.34 -17.32
N LEU A 129 -22.48 6.67 -17.41
CA LEU A 129 -21.56 6.47 -16.28
C LEU A 129 -21.06 7.80 -15.72
N THR A 130 -20.68 8.74 -16.58
CA THR A 130 -20.25 10.08 -16.17
C THR A 130 -21.34 10.77 -15.36
N ARG A 131 -22.59 10.75 -15.85
CA ARG A 131 -23.74 11.33 -15.13
C ARG A 131 -24.00 10.63 -13.80
N LEU A 132 -23.89 9.30 -13.74
CA LEU A 132 -24.07 8.55 -12.49
C LEU A 132 -23.00 8.92 -11.45
N ILE A 133 -21.74 9.07 -11.87
CA ILE A 133 -20.64 9.50 -11.01
C ILE A 133 -20.88 10.93 -10.49
N GLU A 134 -21.31 11.85 -11.36
CA GLU A 134 -21.66 13.21 -10.94
C GLU A 134 -22.79 13.21 -9.90
N GLN A 135 -23.84 12.43 -10.12
CA GLN A 135 -24.95 12.28 -9.18
C GLN A 135 -24.49 11.68 -7.84
N GLN A 136 -23.66 10.64 -7.88
CA GLN A 136 -23.10 10.02 -6.68
C GLN A 136 -22.27 11.03 -5.87
N ASN A 137 -21.41 11.81 -6.55
CA ASN A 137 -20.57 12.82 -5.91
C ASN A 137 -21.42 13.94 -5.27
N GLN A 138 -22.52 14.34 -5.91
CA GLN A 138 -23.45 15.31 -5.33
C GLN A 138 -24.13 14.79 -4.06
N VAL A 139 -24.63 13.55 -4.08
CA VAL A 139 -25.26 12.92 -2.91
C VAL A 139 -24.25 12.75 -1.78
N GLN A 140 -23.03 12.29 -2.07
CA GLN A 140 -21.98 12.15 -1.08
C GLN A 140 -21.58 13.51 -0.47
N GLY A 141 -21.50 14.56 -1.29
CA GLY A 141 -21.26 15.92 -0.82
C GLY A 141 -22.35 16.43 0.13
N GLN A 142 -23.63 16.17 -0.18
CA GLN A 142 -24.76 16.52 0.69
C GLN A 142 -24.73 15.75 2.02
N LEU A 143 -24.50 14.45 1.99
CA LEU A 143 -24.38 13.63 3.21
C LEU A 143 -23.25 14.12 4.12
N LEU A 144 -22.08 14.47 3.56
CA LEU A 144 -20.97 15.03 4.33
C LEU A 144 -21.33 16.37 4.99
N LEU A 145 -22.12 17.22 4.32
CA LEU A 145 -22.60 18.49 4.87
C LEU A 145 -23.61 18.27 6.01
N GLU A 146 -24.53 17.32 5.86
CA GLU A 146 -25.50 16.93 6.89
C GLU A 146 -24.81 16.31 8.11
N ASP A 147 -23.85 15.42 7.90
CA ASP A 147 -23.06 14.82 8.98
C ASP A 147 -22.25 15.88 9.71
N LYS A 148 -21.67 16.86 9.00
CA LYS A 148 -20.98 17.98 9.64
C LYS A 148 -21.91 18.82 10.51
N THR A 149 -23.09 19.18 10.02
CA THR A 149 -24.06 19.94 10.83
C THR A 149 -24.55 19.14 12.04
N ARG A 150 -24.72 17.82 11.92
CA ARG A 150 -25.03 16.95 13.06
C ARG A 150 -23.90 16.89 14.07
N MET A 151 -22.65 16.77 13.61
CA MET A 151 -21.46 16.76 14.46
C MET A 151 -21.30 18.08 15.23
N ASP A 152 -21.45 19.22 14.55
CA ASP A 152 -21.37 20.54 15.19
C ASP A 152 -22.44 20.69 16.29
N LYS A 153 -23.66 20.19 16.05
CA LYS A 153 -24.73 20.19 17.04
C LYS A 153 -24.43 19.29 18.24
N LEU A 154 -23.91 18.08 18.00
CA LEU A 154 -23.51 17.16 19.06
C LEU A 154 -22.36 17.73 19.90
N GLU A 155 -21.42 18.44 19.28
CA GLU A 155 -20.33 19.13 19.97
C GLU A 155 -20.87 20.25 20.88
N GLN A 156 -21.81 21.05 20.37
CA GLN A 156 -22.49 22.08 21.15
C GLN A 156 -23.28 21.49 22.33
N ASP A 157 -24.05 20.43 22.11
CA ASP A 157 -24.81 19.75 23.16
C ASP A 157 -23.87 19.13 24.21
N ASN A 158 -22.73 18.58 23.79
CA ASN A 158 -21.71 18.06 24.71
C ASN A 158 -21.08 19.15 25.57
N GLU A 159 -20.75 20.31 25.01
CA GLU A 159 -20.24 21.45 25.79
C GLU A 159 -21.29 21.98 26.78
N ALA A 160 -22.55 22.06 26.36
CA ALA A 160 -23.64 22.43 27.26
C ALA A 160 -23.80 21.43 28.42
N LEU A 161 -23.73 20.12 28.14
CA LEU A 161 -23.77 19.07 29.15
C LEU A 161 -22.57 19.12 30.08
N LYS A 162 -21.35 19.33 29.56
CA LYS A 162 -20.15 19.53 30.41
C LYS A 162 -20.35 20.71 31.35
N GLY A 163 -20.88 21.83 30.84
CA GLY A 163 -21.19 23.00 31.66
C GLY A 163 -22.20 22.70 32.76
N LEU A 164 -23.30 21.99 32.44
CA LEU A 164 -24.30 21.57 33.41
C LEU A 164 -23.71 20.62 34.47
N VAL A 165 -22.91 19.64 34.06
CA VAL A 165 -22.23 18.71 34.98
C VAL A 165 -21.27 19.47 35.88
N GLN A 166 -20.47 20.40 35.35
CA GLN A 166 -19.58 21.23 36.16
C GLN A 166 -20.36 22.07 37.17
N GLN A 167 -21.48 22.67 36.78
CA GLN A 167 -22.35 23.41 37.71
C GLN A 167 -22.91 22.50 38.80
N PHE A 168 -23.38 21.31 38.44
CA PHE A 168 -23.97 20.34 39.38
C PHE A 168 -22.93 19.80 40.37
N VAL A 169 -21.75 19.44 39.89
CA VAL A 169 -20.61 18.98 40.68
C VAL A 169 -20.04 20.10 41.56
N SER A 170 -20.13 21.36 41.13
CA SER A 170 -19.65 22.50 41.94
C SER A 170 -20.65 22.94 43.01
N ALA A 171 -21.93 22.61 42.85
CA ALA A 171 -22.98 22.98 43.79
C ALA A 171 -23.03 22.07 45.04
N ASP A 172 -22.51 20.84 44.95
CA ASP A 172 -22.53 19.86 46.04
C ASP A 172 -21.11 19.33 46.32
N LYS A 173 -20.62 19.58 47.54
CA LYS A 173 -19.24 19.28 47.94
C LYS A 173 -18.97 17.77 48.07
N ASP A 174 -19.95 17.00 48.55
CA ASP A 174 -19.81 15.54 48.68
C ASP A 174 -19.88 14.88 47.31
N LEU A 175 -20.73 15.42 46.42
CA LEU A 175 -20.79 14.99 45.02
C LEU A 175 -19.48 15.29 44.27
N LYS A 176 -18.85 16.44 44.55
CA LYS A 176 -17.55 16.83 44.00
C LYS A 176 -16.45 15.84 44.36
N ASP A 177 -16.34 15.49 45.63
CA ASP A 177 -15.30 14.58 46.11
C ASP A 177 -15.53 13.15 45.58
N THR A 178 -16.79 12.72 45.47
CA THR A 178 -17.16 11.44 44.84
C THR A 178 -16.81 11.43 43.34
N PHE A 179 -17.11 12.51 42.62
CA PHE A 179 -16.82 12.64 41.20
C PHE A 179 -15.31 12.67 40.89
N VAL A 180 -14.52 13.39 41.70
CA VAL A 180 -13.05 13.41 41.56
C VAL A 180 -12.46 12.03 41.80
N THR A 181 -12.99 11.28 42.77
CA THR A 181 -12.57 9.90 43.04
C THR A 181 -12.90 8.98 41.87
N PHE A 182 -14.14 9.04 41.36
CA PHE A 182 -14.56 8.28 40.18
C PHE A 182 -13.70 8.57 38.93
N MET A 183 -13.37 9.84 38.67
CA MET A 183 -12.52 10.20 37.54
C MET A 183 -11.10 9.65 37.66
N LYS A 184 -10.53 9.62 38.88
CA LYS A 184 -9.22 9.00 39.13
C LYS A 184 -9.25 7.48 38.93
N GLU A 185 -10.31 6.81 39.38
CA GLU A 185 -10.49 5.38 39.13
C GLU A 185 -10.62 5.08 37.64
N ARG A 186 -11.39 5.88 36.90
CA ARG A 186 -11.55 5.71 35.45
C ARG A 186 -10.24 5.90 34.67
N GLU A 187 -9.43 6.90 35.01
CA GLU A 187 -8.10 7.07 34.40
C GLU A 187 -7.15 5.90 34.70
N LEU A 188 -7.26 5.33 35.90
CA LEU A 188 -6.48 4.15 36.28
C LEU A 188 -6.92 2.93 35.46
N ASP A 189 -8.21 2.72 35.30
CA ASP A 189 -8.78 1.64 34.48
C ASP A 189 -8.39 1.77 33.00
N GLN A 190 -8.39 2.98 32.47
CA GLN A 190 -7.96 3.25 31.10
C GLN A 190 -6.47 2.89 30.90
N LYS A 191 -5.59 3.29 31.82
CA LYS A 191 -4.17 2.90 31.80
C LYS A 191 -3.98 1.38 31.93
N ASN A 192 -4.83 0.71 32.70
CA ASN A 192 -4.79 -0.75 32.83
C ASN A 192 -5.26 -1.43 31.54
N HIS A 193 -6.28 -0.88 30.87
CA HIS A 193 -6.74 -1.34 29.56
C HIS A 193 -5.63 -1.21 28.51
N ASP A 194 -4.98 -0.06 28.40
CA ASP A 194 -3.87 0.15 27.45
C ASP A 194 -2.71 -0.82 27.69
N LYS A 195 -2.39 -1.10 28.96
CA LYS A 195 -1.39 -2.12 29.33
C LYS A 195 -1.81 -3.53 28.93
N LEU A 196 -3.09 -3.87 29.06
CA LEU A 196 -3.64 -5.16 28.66
C LEU A 196 -3.57 -5.34 27.14
N VAL A 197 -3.93 -4.30 26.38
CA VAL A 197 -3.80 -4.27 24.91
C VAL A 197 -2.35 -4.49 24.49
N ALA A 198 -1.40 -3.75 25.07
CA ALA A 198 0.02 -3.91 24.77
C ALA A 198 0.56 -5.32 25.11
N LYS A 199 0.07 -5.95 26.19
CA LYS A 199 0.41 -7.34 26.51
C LYS A 199 -0.21 -8.33 25.53
N LEU A 200 -1.41 -8.05 25.02
CA LEU A 200 -2.07 -8.87 24.02
C LEU A 200 -1.26 -8.88 22.72
N ASP A 201 -0.83 -7.70 22.25
CA ASP A 201 0.04 -7.55 21.08
C ASP A 201 1.35 -8.32 21.24
N GLN A 202 1.94 -8.28 22.45
CA GLN A 202 3.15 -9.04 22.77
C GLN A 202 2.92 -10.56 22.71
N VAL A 203 1.80 -11.05 23.23
CA VAL A 203 1.44 -12.48 23.18
C VAL A 203 1.16 -12.92 21.74
N GLU A 204 0.47 -12.12 20.94
CA GLU A 204 0.23 -12.40 19.52
C GLU A 204 1.54 -12.47 18.72
N SER A 205 2.48 -11.55 18.99
CA SER A 205 3.83 -11.58 18.43
C SER A 205 4.61 -12.84 18.83
N GLN A 206 4.48 -13.29 20.07
CA GLN A 206 5.12 -14.53 20.53
C GLN A 206 4.46 -15.79 19.95
N LEU A 207 3.13 -15.81 19.79
CA LEU A 207 2.40 -16.93 19.21
C LEU A 207 2.73 -17.09 17.72
N SER A 208 2.80 -15.99 16.98
CA SER A 208 3.21 -16.00 15.57
C SER A 208 4.66 -16.50 15.40
N ALA A 209 5.59 -16.10 16.27
CA ALA A 209 6.95 -16.65 16.31
C ALA A 209 6.99 -18.14 16.71
N THR A 210 6.09 -18.60 17.58
CA THR A 210 6.02 -19.99 18.02
C THR A 210 5.41 -20.91 16.96
N ASN A 211 4.42 -20.42 16.19
CA ASN A 211 3.87 -21.13 15.04
C ASN A 211 4.90 -21.33 13.92
N GLN A 212 5.82 -20.37 13.73
CA GLN A 212 6.99 -20.58 12.86
C GLN A 212 7.93 -21.66 13.38
N ARG A 213 8.20 -21.72 14.70
CA ARG A 213 9.04 -22.80 15.28
C ARG A 213 8.41 -24.18 15.16
N LYS A 214 7.09 -24.33 15.35
CA LYS A 214 6.41 -25.64 15.15
C LYS A 214 6.52 -26.16 13.70
N SER A 215 6.56 -25.26 12.70
CA SER A 215 6.82 -25.60 11.29
C SER A 215 8.25 -26.11 11.04
N ILE A 216 9.22 -25.71 11.87
CA ILE A 216 10.61 -26.16 11.79
C ILE A 216 10.78 -27.53 12.47
N PHE A 217 10.10 -27.78 13.60
CA PHE A 217 10.15 -29.08 14.28
C PHE A 217 9.41 -30.19 13.52
N SER A 218 8.30 -29.90 12.83
CA SER A 218 7.63 -30.88 11.96
C SER A 218 8.48 -31.26 10.74
N LYS A 219 9.37 -30.36 10.26
CA LYS A 219 10.36 -30.67 9.22
C LYS A 219 11.56 -31.47 9.71
N LEU A 220 11.95 -31.32 10.98
CA LEU A 220 13.09 -32.03 11.57
C LEU A 220 12.74 -33.43 12.11
N PHE A 221 11.50 -33.66 12.54
CA PHE A 221 11.09 -34.93 13.15
C PHE A 221 10.00 -35.69 12.37
N GLY A 222 9.50 -35.13 11.27
CA GLY A 222 8.52 -35.77 10.40
C GLY A 222 9.12 -36.67 9.32
N LYS A 223 9.95 -37.64 9.70
CA LYS A 223 10.26 -38.84 8.88
C LYS A 223 10.79 -39.96 9.77
N LYS A 224 9.90 -40.84 10.19
CA LYS A 224 10.08 -42.31 10.15
C LYS A 224 8.73 -42.94 9.88
#